data_AF-A0A3C0N5S1-F1
#
_entry.id   AF-A0A3C0N5S1-F1
#
_cell.length_a   1.000
_cell.length_b   1.000
_cell.length_c   1.000
_cell.angle_alpha   90.00
_cell.angle_beta   90.00
_cell.angle_gamma   90.00
#
_symmetry.space_group_name_H-M   'P 1'
#
loop_
_entity.id
_entity.type
_entity.pdbx_description
1 polymer ?
#
loop_
_entity_poly.entity_id
_entity_poly.type
_entity_poly.pdbx_seq_one_letter_code
_entity_poly.pdbx_strand_id
1 'polypeptide(L)' 'MQWLFASLVNAGYMGKAHLIWDAGNQTWDKPALTGVLRDEPVFLYRYGSRPSPPPEKCYWRLINEHPSLRVYQLEIQQDD' A
#
# COMPACT_ATOMS: atom_id res chain seq x y z
N MET A 1 11.49 -5.61 9.28
CA MET A 1 10.06 -5.93 9.53
C MET A 1 9.47 -5.19 10.73
N GLN A 2 10.12 -5.13 11.91
CA GLN A 2 9.55 -4.47 13.11
C GLN A 2 9.12 -3.01 12.90
N TRP A 3 9.95 -2.21 12.21
CA TRP A 3 9.60 -0.83 11.87
C TRP A 3 8.29 -0.74 11.08
N LEU A 4 8.12 -1.59 10.07
CA LEU A 4 6.92 -1.60 9.21
C LEU A 4 5.64 -1.89 10.02
N PHE A 5 5.69 -2.89 10.90
CA PHE A 5 4.56 -3.19 11.79
C PHE A 5 4.27 -2.05 12.77
N ALA A 6 5.30 -1.49 13.42
CA ALA A 6 5.14 -0.36 14.34
C ALA A 6 4.54 0.87 13.62
N SER A 7 4.98 1.13 12.40
CA SER A 7 4.47 2.19 11.52
C SER A 7 2.98 2.03 11.22
N LEU A 8 2.51 0.82 10.93
CA LEU A 8 1.10 0.54 10.66
C LEU A 8 0.24 0.69 11.93
N VAL A 9 0.71 0.15 13.06
CA VAL A 9 -0.01 0.28 14.34
C VAL A 9 -0.09 1.75 14.78
N ASN A 10 0.99 2.52 14.63
CA ASN A 10 1.01 3.94 14.98
C ASN A 10 0.10 4.79 14.07
N ALA A 11 -0.11 4.37 12.82
CA ALA A 11 -1.08 4.99 11.93
C ALA A 11 -2.54 4.57 12.21
N GLY A 12 -2.78 3.78 13.27
CA GLY A 12 -4.11 3.38 13.71
C GLY A 12 -4.68 2.17 12.98
N TYR A 13 -3.90 1.49 12.13
CA TYR A 13 -4.37 0.28 11.46
C TYR A 13 -4.36 -0.91 12.43
N MET A 14 -5.54 -1.48 12.64
CA MET A 14 -5.74 -2.71 13.41
C MET A 14 -6.64 -3.64 12.61
N GLY A 15 -6.18 -4.87 12.34
CA GLY A 15 -6.96 -5.87 11.62
C GLY A 15 -6.18 -6.56 10.51
N LYS A 16 -6.93 -7.18 9.59
CA LYS A 16 -6.36 -7.82 8.39
C LYS A 16 -5.99 -6.75 7.37
N ALA A 17 -4.88 -6.97 6.69
CA ALA A 17 -4.39 -6.11 5.63
C ALA A 17 -3.57 -6.93 4.64
N HIS A 18 -3.49 -6.43 3.41
CA HIS A 18 -2.59 -6.97 2.39
C HIS A 18 -1.30 -6.16 2.40
N LEU A 19 -0.17 -6.82 2.65
CA LEU A 19 1.15 -6.17 2.67
C LEU A 19 2.02 -6.73 1.54
N ILE A 20 2.42 -5.86 0.61
CA ILE A 20 3.00 -6.26 -0.67
C ILE A 20 4.35 -5.58 -0.89
N TRP A 21 5.36 -6.37 -1.26
CA TRP A 21 6.67 -5.86 -1.66
C TRP A 21 6.68 -5.48 -3.13
N ASP A 22 7.00 -4.21 -3.41
CA ASP A 22 7.12 -3.73 -4.78
C ASP A 22 8.54 -3.88 -5.35
N ALA A 23 8.64 -4.73 -6.38
CA ALA A 23 9.87 -4.97 -7.14
C ALA A 23 10.00 -4.12 -8.41
N GLY A 24 9.00 -3.30 -8.75
CA GLY A 24 9.07 -2.30 -9.81
C GLY A 24 8.65 -2.68 -11.22
N ASN A 25 8.10 -3.88 -11.43
CA ASN A 25 7.44 -4.22 -12.71
C ASN A 25 6.10 -4.97 -12.53
N GLN A 26 5.57 -5.00 -11.31
CA GLN A 26 4.40 -5.81 -11.00
C GLN A 26 3.10 -5.07 -11.29
N THR A 27 2.09 -5.82 -11.73
CA THR A 27 0.71 -5.35 -11.81
C THR A 27 -0.03 -5.62 -10.49
N TRP A 28 -0.89 -4.69 -10.09
CA TRP A 28 -1.54 -4.72 -8.77
C TRP A 28 -3.02 -5.04 -8.82
N ASP A 29 -3.55 -5.44 -9.98
CA ASP A 29 -4.99 -5.60 -10.18
C ASP A 29 -5.58 -6.66 -9.24
N LYS A 30 -4.93 -7.82 -9.11
CA LYS A 30 -5.43 -8.90 -8.24
C LYS A 30 -5.39 -8.55 -6.75
N PRO A 31 -4.26 -8.05 -6.20
CA PRO A 31 -4.23 -7.63 -4.80
C PRO A 31 -5.15 -6.45 -4.49
N ALA A 32 -5.23 -5.47 -5.39
CA ALA A 32 -6.12 -4.32 -5.27
C ALA A 32 -7.59 -4.77 -5.25
N LEU A 33 -8.00 -5.60 -6.22
CA LEU A 33 -9.35 -6.15 -6.28
C LEU A 33 -9.69 -6.96 -5.02
N THR A 34 -8.73 -7.74 -4.50
CA THR A 34 -8.95 -8.52 -3.27
C THR A 34 -9.18 -7.62 -2.07
N GLY A 35 -8.37 -6.57 -1.91
CA GLY A 35 -8.54 -5.60 -0.83
C GLY A 35 -9.87 -4.87 -0.92
N VAL A 36 -10.22 -4.37 -2.12
CA VAL A 36 -11.50 -3.69 -2.36
C VAL A 36 -12.69 -4.59 -2.08
N LEU A 37 -12.69 -5.83 -2.58
CA LEU A 37 -13.80 -6.78 -2.36
C LEU A 37 -13.96 -7.19 -0.90
N ARG A 38 -12.89 -7.14 -0.11
CA ARG A 38 -12.88 -7.55 1.31
C ARG A 38 -12.97 -6.39 2.28
N ASP A 39 -13.00 -5.16 1.77
CA ASP A 39 -12.85 -3.95 2.58
C ASP A 39 -11.58 -4.01 3.48
N GLU A 40 -10.52 -4.62 2.95
CA GLU A 40 -9.23 -4.80 3.64
C GLU A 40 -8.19 -3.83 3.04
N PRO A 41 -7.45 -3.07 3.86
CA PRO A 41 -6.46 -2.14 3.37
C PRO A 41 -5.32 -2.86 2.64
N VAL A 42 -4.87 -2.27 1.53
CA VAL A 42 -3.74 -2.75 0.73
C VAL A 42 -2.58 -1.79 0.90
N PHE A 43 -1.49 -2.31 1.45
CA PHE A 43 -0.24 -1.61 1.66
C PHE A 43 0.85 -2.13 0.72
N LEU A 44 1.52 -1.20 0.06
CA LEU A 44 2.69 -1.45 -0.75
C LEU A 44 3.91 -0.86 -0.05
N TYR A 45 4.98 -1.65 0.08
CA TYR A 45 6.25 -1.17 0.59
C TYR A 45 7.39 -1.39 -0.40
N ARG A 46 8.27 -0.39 -0.53
CA ARG A 46 9.37 -0.39 -1.50
C ARG A 46 10.65 0.21 -0.95
N TYR A 47 11.79 -0.29 -1.43
CA TYR A 47 13.10 0.30 -1.18
C TYR A 47 13.37 1.55 -2.01
N GLY A 48 13.52 2.70 -1.35
CA GLY A 48 14.12 3.96 -1.86
C GLY A 48 13.54 4.59 -3.13
N SER A 49 12.54 3.98 -3.77
CA SER A 49 12.05 4.33 -5.10
C SER A 49 10.55 4.61 -5.08
N ARG A 50 10.06 5.28 -6.13
CA ARG A 50 8.61 5.43 -6.35
C ARG A 50 7.98 4.08 -6.64
N PRO A 51 6.73 3.85 -6.21
CA PRO A 51 6.04 2.58 -6.42
C PRO A 51 5.68 2.40 -7.90
N SER A 52 5.48 1.15 -8.31
CA SER A 52 4.84 0.83 -9.59
C SER A 52 3.46 1.48 -9.67
N PRO A 53 2.99 1.88 -10.87
CA PRO A 53 1.73 2.58 -11.02
C PRO A 53 0.56 1.77 -10.43
N PRO A 54 -0.38 2.44 -9.76
CA PRO A 54 -1.57 1.79 -9.23
C PRO A 54 -2.50 1.34 -10.38
N PRO A 55 -3.47 0.46 -10.11
CA PRO A 55 -4.53 0.13 -11.05
C PRO A 55 -5.35 1.37 -11.44
N GLU A 56 -6.13 1.27 -12.53
CA GLU A 56 -7.01 2.36 -12.97
C GLU A 56 -7.95 2.84 -11.85
N LYS A 57 -8.20 4.15 -11.81
CA LYS A 57 -9.02 4.83 -10.79
C LYS A 57 -8.54 4.66 -9.35
N CYS A 58 -7.28 4.25 -9.14
CA CYS A 58 -6.67 4.17 -7.82
C CYS A 58 -5.41 5.04 -7.77
N TYR A 59 -5.00 5.39 -6.55
CA TYR A 59 -3.73 6.07 -6.31
C TYR A 59 -3.00 5.51 -5.08
N TRP A 60 -1.68 5.66 -5.08
CA TRP A 60 -0.83 5.33 -3.94
C TRP A 60 -0.68 6.55 -3.03
N ARG A 61 -1.25 6.48 -1.82
CA ARG A 61 -1.02 7.46 -0.77
C ARG A 61 0.17 7.05 0.09
N LEU A 62 1.20 7.88 0.17
CA LEU A 62 2.31 7.65 1.11
C LEU A 62 1.79 7.82 2.55
N ILE A 63 1.91 6.78 3.36
CA ILE A 63 1.48 6.80 4.77
C ILE A 63 2.66 6.81 5.74
N ASN A 64 3.83 6.31 5.32
CA ASN A 64 5.02 6.33 6.15
C ASN A 64 6.30 6.26 5.31
N GLU A 65 7.37 6.88 5.82
CA GLU A 65 8.67 6.95 5.18
C GLU A 65 9.79 6.65 6.19
N HIS A 66 10.66 5.72 5.83
CA HIS A 66 11.97 5.43 6.41
C HIS A 66 13.03 5.83 5.39
N PRO A 67 14.27 6.17 5.80
CA PRO A 67 15.37 6.49 4.88
C PRO A 67 15.62 5.47 3.75
N SER A 68 15.20 4.22 3.96
CA SER A 68 15.37 3.14 2.99
C SER A 68 14.06 2.54 2.50
N LEU A 69 12.93 2.79 3.16
CA LEU A 69 11.67 2.10 2.89
C LEU A 69 10.51 3.09 2.90
N ARG A 70 9.62 2.97 1.92
CA ARG A 70 8.39 3.76 1.87
C ARG A 70 7.19 2.84 1.91
N VAL A 71 6.13 3.27 2.59
CA VAL A 71 4.87 2.53 2.71
C VAL A 71 3.76 3.37 2.11
N TYR A 72 3.05 2.77 1.17
CA TYR A 72 1.93 3.36 0.46
C TYR A 72 0.67 2.58 0.78
N GLN A 73 -0.46 3.26 0.93
CA GLN A 73 -1.78 2.66 0.95
C GLN A 73 -2.45 2.88 -0.41
N LEU A 74 -3.15 1.87 -0.91
CA LEU A 74 -4.02 2.01 -2.06
C LEU A 74 -5.30 2.76 -1.65
N GLU A 75 -5.62 3.84 -2.33
CA GLU A 75 -6.89 4.57 -2.19
C GLU A 75 -7.59 4.65 -3.55
N ILE A 76 -8.93 4.63 -3.53
CA ILE A 76 -9.75 4.77 -4.73
C ILE A 76 -9.88 6.27 -5.02
N GLN A 77 -9.66 6.65 -6.27
CA GLN A 77 -9.96 8.00 -6.75
C GLN A 77 -11.48 8.15 -6.75
N GLN A 78 -12.00 8.97 -5.84
CA GLN A 78 -13.42 9.34 -5.87
C GLN A 78 -13.60 10.30 -7.05
N ASP A 79 -14.39 9.90 -8.05
CA ASP A 79 -14.97 10.82 -9.02
C ASP A 79 -16.11 11.56 -8.26
N ASP A 80 -15.98 12.88 -8.12
CA ASP A 80 -17.04 13.78 -7.61
C ASP A 80 -18.31 13.72 -8.49
#